data_AF-A0A952RFR5-F1
#
_entry.id   AF-A0A952RFR5-F1
#
_cell.length_a   1.000
_cell.length_b   1.000
_cell.length_c   1.000
_cell.angle_alpha   90.00
_cell.angle_beta   90.00
_cell.angle_gamma   90.00
#
_symmetry.space_group_name_H-M   'P 1'
#
loop_
_entity.id
_entity.type
_entity.pdbx_description
1 polymer ?
#
loop_
_entity_poly.entity_id
_entity_poly.type
_entity_poly.pdbx_seq_one_letter_code
_entity_poly.pdbx_strand_id
1 'polypeptide(L)'
;MKRVAVLVLAVAPAAAVACGGRLSSEGSTFCSGATCDDDPTTSEPTPVGPSPRPTSSPSPPRPWLPPPIDASTLPPLPPPPPPDLPPGAWRQYPFSMSDATTSGCTGGTRYVRATKFGMWVGVELCWSTRYKIYLSDSAAGTFYPIADGAGGGEDHCELVNPNLVMGPSDSSWAGSNCPSCANEMAWDHPTGALVYTRSFFGDYFNLEAWPQYNLYTSRWYECGVAIP
;
A
#
# COMPACT_ATOMS: atom_id res chain seq x y z
N MET A 1 -8.37 19.70 55.40
CA MET A 1 -9.69 19.11 55.09
C MET A 1 -10.57 20.17 54.43
N LYS A 2 -10.67 20.17 53.10
CA LYS A 2 -11.72 20.87 52.33
C LYS A 2 -12.01 19.99 51.12
N ARG A 3 -13.21 19.43 51.07
CA ARG A 3 -13.71 18.54 50.02
C ARG A 3 -14.15 19.43 48.85
N VAL A 4 -13.54 19.25 47.68
CA VAL A 4 -14.01 19.85 46.42
C VAL A 4 -14.75 18.76 45.66
N ALA A 5 -16.00 19.05 45.32
CA ALA A 5 -16.94 18.13 44.68
C ALA A 5 -16.55 17.85 43.23
N VAL A 6 -16.52 16.57 42.87
CA VAL A 6 -16.36 16.07 41.51
C VAL A 6 -17.72 16.19 40.80
N LEU A 7 -17.81 17.03 39.78
CA LEU A 7 -18.98 17.12 38.90
C LEU A 7 -18.82 16.07 37.80
N VAL A 8 -19.53 14.95 37.93
CA VAL A 8 -19.63 13.91 36.90
C VAL A 8 -20.72 14.34 35.91
N LEU A 9 -20.34 14.80 34.72
CA LEU A 9 -21.29 14.93 33.60
C LEU A 9 -21.50 13.54 32.98
N ALA A 10 -22.73 13.04 33.08
CA ALA A 10 -23.17 11.81 32.45
C ALA A 10 -23.33 12.02 30.94
N VAL A 11 -22.74 11.10 30.17
CA VAL A 11 -22.90 10.94 28.72
C VAL A 11 -24.24 10.25 28.44
N ALA A 12 -25.06 10.82 27.55
CA ALA A 12 -26.24 10.16 26.99
C ALA A 12 -25.89 9.57 25.60
N PRO A 13 -26.20 8.29 25.31
CA PRO A 13 -26.01 7.71 23.98
C PRO A 13 -27.29 7.90 23.15
N ALA A 14 -27.15 8.37 21.92
CA ALA A 14 -28.25 8.42 20.95
C ALA A 14 -28.03 7.41 19.81
N ALA A 15 -28.85 6.36 19.87
CA ALA A 15 -29.42 5.54 18.80
C ALA A 15 -28.50 4.91 17.72
N ALA A 16 -28.27 3.61 17.88
CA ALA A 16 -27.96 2.69 16.80
C ALA A 16 -29.24 2.38 15.99
N VAL A 17 -29.17 2.47 14.66
CA VAL A 17 -30.19 1.93 13.75
C VAL A 17 -29.86 0.46 13.47
N ALA A 18 -30.76 -0.42 13.88
CA ALA A 18 -30.64 -1.86 13.73
C ALA A 18 -30.99 -2.32 12.31
N CYS A 19 -30.20 -3.27 11.80
CA CYS A 19 -30.53 -4.15 10.68
C CYS A 19 -31.79 -4.96 10.98
N GLY A 20 -32.73 -5.00 10.03
CA GLY A 20 -33.83 -5.96 9.99
C GLY A 20 -33.72 -6.80 8.71
N GLY A 21 -33.23 -8.03 8.83
CA GLY A 21 -33.34 -9.05 7.79
C GLY A 21 -34.64 -9.83 7.94
N ARG A 22 -35.23 -10.26 6.81
CA ARG A 22 -36.11 -11.43 6.73
C ARG A 22 -35.84 -12.22 5.45
N LEU A 23 -35.43 -13.47 5.65
CA LEU A 23 -35.45 -14.59 4.70
C LEU A 23 -36.88 -15.14 4.58
N SER A 24 -37.28 -15.56 3.37
CA SER A 24 -38.24 -16.63 3.00
C SER A 24 -38.26 -16.69 1.46
N SER A 25 -37.65 -17.64 0.75
CA SER A 25 -37.98 -19.07 0.51
C SER A 25 -39.35 -19.33 -0.15
N GLU A 26 -39.28 -19.74 -1.43
CA GLU A 26 -40.16 -20.65 -2.19
C GLU A 26 -41.59 -20.22 -2.62
N GLY A 27 -41.89 -20.45 -3.91
CA GLY A 27 -43.19 -21.02 -4.32
C GLY A 27 -44.13 -20.18 -5.21
N SER A 28 -44.20 -20.59 -6.48
CA SER A 28 -45.40 -20.68 -7.34
C SER A 28 -46.06 -19.41 -7.92
N THR A 29 -45.87 -19.28 -9.24
CA THR A 29 -46.83 -19.02 -10.31
C THR A 29 -48.30 -18.81 -9.92
N PHE A 30 -48.87 -17.70 -10.40
CA PHE A 30 -50.29 -17.59 -10.75
C PHE A 30 -50.44 -16.83 -12.07
N CYS A 31 -50.94 -17.54 -13.08
CA CYS A 31 -51.44 -16.97 -14.34
C CYS A 31 -52.91 -16.58 -14.16
N SER A 32 -53.31 -15.46 -14.76
CA SER A 32 -54.68 -15.08 -15.08
C SER A 32 -54.56 -14.21 -16.33
N GLY A 33 -55.19 -14.43 -17.48
CA GLY A 33 -56.20 -15.37 -17.96
C GLY A 33 -56.75 -14.73 -19.24
N ALA A 34 -56.87 -15.49 -20.34
CA ALA A 34 -57.89 -15.35 -21.40
C ALA A 34 -57.50 -16.14 -22.67
N THR A 35 -58.22 -17.25 -22.85
CA THR A 35 -58.75 -17.85 -24.10
C THR A 35 -57.80 -18.31 -25.21
N CYS A 36 -57.79 -19.63 -25.37
CA CYS A 36 -57.50 -20.37 -26.60
C CYS A 36 -58.84 -20.63 -27.32
N ASP A 37 -58.87 -20.60 -28.65
CA ASP A 37 -59.75 -21.45 -29.47
C ASP A 37 -59.18 -21.61 -30.88
N ASP A 38 -59.19 -22.86 -31.34
CA ASP A 38 -58.68 -23.43 -32.59
C ASP A 38 -59.59 -23.15 -33.80
N ASP A 39 -59.04 -23.07 -35.03
CA ASP A 39 -59.49 -23.87 -36.20
C ASP A 39 -58.48 -23.76 -37.39
N PRO A 40 -58.31 -24.80 -38.23
CA PRO A 40 -57.19 -24.95 -39.15
C PRO A 40 -57.55 -24.56 -40.60
N THR A 41 -56.56 -24.11 -41.38
CA THR A 41 -56.68 -24.17 -42.84
C THR A 41 -55.32 -24.40 -43.51
N THR A 42 -55.33 -25.49 -44.27
CA THR A 42 -54.37 -25.98 -45.27
C THR A 42 -53.54 -24.93 -46.02
N SER A 43 -52.23 -25.16 -46.10
CA SER A 43 -51.39 -24.71 -47.22
C SER A 43 -50.30 -25.75 -47.55
N GLU A 44 -50.13 -25.96 -48.86
CA GLU A 44 -49.31 -26.96 -49.57
C GLU A 44 -47.79 -26.89 -49.29
N PRO A 45 -47.02 -27.99 -49.45
CA PRO A 45 -45.57 -27.97 -49.35
C PRO A 45 -44.91 -27.52 -50.67
N THR A 46 -44.00 -26.54 -50.60
CA THR A 46 -43.13 -26.14 -51.72
C THR A 46 -41.89 -27.06 -51.85
N PRO A 47 -41.31 -27.21 -53.06
CA PRO A 47 -40.28 -28.21 -53.33
C PRO A 47 -38.89 -27.77 -52.87
N VAL A 48 -38.13 -28.73 -52.34
CA VAL A 48 -36.72 -28.60 -51.93
C VAL A 48 -35.83 -28.43 -53.17
N GLY A 49 -35.20 -27.25 -53.31
CA GLY A 49 -34.14 -27.01 -54.29
C GLY A 49 -32.79 -27.65 -53.90
N PRO A 50 -31.91 -27.94 -54.87
CA PRO A 50 -30.69 -28.70 -54.60
C PRO A 50 -29.61 -27.87 -53.86
N SER A 51 -28.88 -28.57 -52.98
CA SER A 51 -27.77 -28.06 -52.15
C SER A 51 -26.60 -27.51 -52.98
N PRO A 52 -25.97 -26.39 -52.60
CA PRO A 52 -24.77 -25.89 -53.25
C PRO A 52 -23.51 -26.66 -52.79
N ARG A 53 -22.61 -26.90 -53.75
CA ARG A 53 -21.30 -27.55 -53.58
C ARG A 53 -20.34 -26.67 -52.75
N PRO A 54 -19.51 -27.24 -51.85
CA PRO A 54 -18.55 -26.45 -51.07
C PRO A 54 -17.38 -25.99 -51.94
N THR A 55 -17.09 -24.69 -51.91
CA THR A 55 -15.88 -24.09 -52.48
C THR A 55 -14.75 -24.12 -51.45
N SER A 56 -13.54 -24.48 -51.90
CA SER A 56 -12.34 -24.57 -51.07
C SER A 56 -11.90 -23.20 -50.53
N SER A 57 -11.80 -23.10 -49.20
CA SER A 57 -11.33 -21.93 -48.46
C SER A 57 -9.80 -21.77 -48.54
N PRO A 58 -9.25 -20.57 -48.83
CA PRO A 58 -7.81 -20.33 -48.79
C PRO A 58 -7.27 -20.15 -47.36
N SER A 59 -6.11 -20.74 -47.09
CA SER A 59 -5.43 -20.74 -45.78
C SER A 59 -5.08 -19.32 -45.27
N PRO A 60 -5.09 -19.09 -43.95
CA PRO A 60 -4.80 -17.78 -43.37
C PRO A 60 -3.31 -17.40 -43.49
N PRO A 61 -3.01 -16.08 -43.58
CA PRO A 61 -1.63 -15.59 -43.64
C PRO A 61 -0.90 -15.80 -42.30
N ARG A 62 0.42 -16.01 -42.38
CA ARG A 62 1.28 -16.22 -41.20
C ARG A 62 1.32 -14.95 -40.33
N PRO A 63 1.31 -15.08 -38.99
CA PRO A 63 1.49 -13.94 -38.11
C PRO A 63 2.88 -13.31 -38.27
N TRP A 64 2.93 -11.98 -38.31
CA TRP A 64 4.18 -11.23 -38.22
C TRP A 64 4.79 -11.40 -36.83
N LEU A 65 6.07 -11.79 -36.77
CA LEU A 65 6.85 -11.69 -35.53
C LEU A 65 7.54 -10.32 -35.48
N PRO A 66 7.52 -9.62 -34.33
CA PRO A 66 8.31 -8.42 -34.15
C PRO A 66 9.82 -8.74 -34.20
N PRO A 67 10.65 -7.76 -34.58
CA PRO A 67 12.10 -7.93 -34.59
C PRO A 67 12.65 -8.19 -33.17
N PRO A 68 13.80 -8.89 -33.04
CA PRO A 68 14.43 -9.14 -31.75
C PRO A 68 14.80 -7.83 -31.05
N ILE A 69 14.49 -7.72 -29.77
CA ILE A 69 14.88 -6.59 -28.94
C ILE A 69 16.38 -6.72 -28.61
N ASP A 70 17.18 -5.70 -28.93
CA ASP A 70 18.60 -5.66 -28.57
C ASP A 70 18.75 -5.48 -27.05
N ALA A 71 19.25 -6.53 -26.39
CA ALA A 71 19.47 -6.57 -24.94
C ALA A 71 20.38 -5.45 -24.43
N SER A 72 21.20 -4.86 -25.29
CA SER A 72 22.11 -3.74 -24.98
C SER A 72 21.39 -2.41 -24.73
N THR A 73 20.11 -2.32 -25.12
CA THR A 73 19.25 -1.15 -24.92
C THR A 73 18.41 -1.24 -23.66
N LEU A 74 18.43 -2.40 -22.97
CA LEU A 74 17.64 -2.60 -21.77
C LEU A 74 18.32 -1.92 -20.57
N PRO A 75 17.55 -1.26 -19.70
CA PRO A 75 18.08 -0.80 -18.42
C PRO A 75 18.66 -1.99 -17.63
N PRO A 76 19.69 -1.78 -16.80
CA PRO A 76 20.24 -2.84 -15.97
C PRO A 76 19.13 -3.48 -15.14
N LEU A 77 19.08 -4.82 -15.15
CA LEU A 77 18.09 -5.57 -14.39
C LEU A 77 18.16 -5.18 -12.91
N PRO A 78 17.02 -5.03 -12.23
CA PRO A 78 17.02 -4.84 -10.79
C PRO A 78 17.78 -6.01 -10.14
N PRO A 79 18.48 -5.76 -9.00
CA PRO A 79 19.18 -6.83 -8.32
C PRO A 79 18.21 -7.96 -7.99
N PRO A 80 18.63 -9.23 -8.08
CA PRO A 80 17.74 -10.36 -7.84
C PRO A 80 17.12 -10.27 -6.44
N PRO A 81 15.86 -10.70 -6.27
CA PRO A 81 15.24 -10.77 -4.96
C PRO A 81 16.13 -11.61 -4.04
N PRO A 82 16.40 -11.14 -2.82
CA PRO A 82 17.38 -11.79 -1.98
C PRO A 82 16.94 -13.19 -1.50
N PRO A 83 17.90 -14.09 -1.22
CA PRO A 83 17.62 -15.32 -0.49
C PRO A 83 17.08 -15.01 0.92
N ASP A 84 16.17 -15.86 1.41
CA ASP A 84 15.50 -15.73 2.72
C ASP A 84 16.52 -15.50 3.86
N LEU A 85 16.57 -14.28 4.37
CA LEU A 85 17.34 -13.91 5.55
C LEU A 85 16.60 -14.35 6.83
N PRO A 86 17.33 -14.53 7.94
CA PRO A 86 16.71 -14.55 9.25
C PRO A 86 15.84 -13.30 9.44
N PRO A 87 14.58 -13.44 9.92
CA PRO A 87 13.70 -12.31 10.16
C PRO A 87 14.39 -11.27 11.05
N GLY A 88 14.47 -10.04 10.56
CA GLY A 88 14.98 -8.91 11.33
C GLY A 88 16.49 -8.71 11.36
N ALA A 89 17.28 -9.42 10.54
CA ALA A 89 18.68 -9.06 10.33
C ALA A 89 18.82 -7.92 9.30
N TRP A 90 19.77 -7.01 9.52
CA TRP A 90 20.18 -6.01 8.53
C TRP A 90 21.03 -6.64 7.44
N ARG A 91 20.81 -6.24 6.18
CA ARG A 91 21.66 -6.61 5.05
C ARG A 91 21.97 -5.41 4.19
N GLN A 92 23.24 -5.25 3.84
CA GLN A 92 23.65 -4.25 2.86
C GLN A 92 23.03 -4.56 1.50
N TYR A 93 22.26 -3.64 0.95
CA TYR A 93 21.58 -3.83 -0.32
C TYR A 93 21.38 -2.48 -1.00
N PRO A 94 21.83 -2.31 -2.25
CA PRO A 94 21.72 -1.05 -2.98
C PRO A 94 20.31 -0.89 -3.58
N PHE A 95 19.30 -0.75 -2.73
CA PHE A 95 17.92 -0.59 -3.20
C PHE A 95 17.71 0.74 -3.93
N SER A 96 16.73 0.72 -4.82
CA SER A 96 16.20 1.92 -5.48
C SER A 96 15.33 2.71 -4.51
N MET A 97 15.50 4.02 -4.48
CA MET A 97 14.71 4.93 -3.66
C MET A 97 14.00 5.93 -4.56
N SER A 98 12.78 6.32 -4.21
CA SER A 98 12.16 7.48 -4.86
C SER A 98 12.96 8.74 -4.53
N ASP A 99 13.14 9.61 -5.51
CA ASP A 99 13.76 10.93 -5.40
C ASP A 99 12.82 12.02 -4.86
N ALA A 100 11.65 11.61 -4.36
CA ALA A 100 10.60 12.50 -3.86
C ALA A 100 11.10 13.52 -2.82
N THR A 101 12.05 13.14 -1.96
CA THR A 101 12.45 13.97 -0.80
C THR A 101 13.96 14.03 -0.64
N THR A 102 14.47 15.15 -0.13
CA THR A 102 15.90 15.32 0.10
C THR A 102 16.38 14.38 1.20
N SER A 103 17.44 13.63 0.91
CA SER A 103 18.17 12.83 1.90
C SER A 103 19.30 13.65 2.49
N GLY A 104 19.38 13.71 3.83
CA GLY A 104 20.55 14.23 4.52
C GLY A 104 21.77 13.30 4.42
N CYS A 105 21.58 12.09 3.89
CA CYS A 105 22.55 10.99 3.88
C CYS A 105 22.96 10.57 2.45
N THR A 106 22.85 11.47 1.47
CA THR A 106 23.05 11.14 0.05
C THR A 106 24.38 10.42 -0.22
N GLY A 107 24.31 9.28 -0.90
CA GLY A 107 25.49 8.48 -1.24
C GLY A 107 25.97 7.56 -0.12
N GLY A 108 25.19 7.47 0.96
CA GLY A 108 25.40 6.55 2.06
C GLY A 108 25.30 5.07 1.69
N THR A 109 25.89 4.22 2.53
CA THR A 109 25.68 2.77 2.42
C THR A 109 24.23 2.45 2.75
N ARG A 110 23.64 1.51 2.00
CA ARG A 110 22.22 1.18 2.11
C ARG A 110 22.01 -0.19 2.72
N TYR A 111 21.09 -0.28 3.67
CA TYR A 111 20.72 -1.53 4.33
C TYR A 111 19.21 -1.74 4.30
N VAL A 112 18.80 -3.01 4.23
CA VAL A 112 17.40 -3.40 4.28
C VAL A 112 17.17 -4.47 5.34
N ARG A 113 15.95 -4.48 5.89
CA ARG A 113 15.49 -5.43 6.90
C ARG A 113 13.97 -5.62 6.78
N ALA A 114 13.48 -6.84 7.02
CA ALA A 114 12.05 -7.07 7.17
C ALA A 114 11.51 -6.51 8.50
N THR A 115 10.36 -5.85 8.47
CA THR A 115 9.70 -5.24 9.63
C THR A 115 8.62 -6.16 10.20
N LYS A 116 8.16 -5.87 11.42
CA LYS A 116 6.99 -6.53 12.03
C LYS A 116 5.67 -6.20 11.32
N PHE A 117 5.66 -5.19 10.45
CA PHE A 117 4.48 -4.73 9.72
C PHE A 117 4.26 -5.47 8.39
N GLY A 118 5.05 -6.53 8.11
CA GLY A 118 4.98 -7.25 6.83
C GLY A 118 5.58 -6.46 5.66
N MET A 119 6.42 -5.46 5.96
CA MET A 119 7.07 -4.60 4.99
C MET A 119 8.59 -4.70 5.09
N TRP A 120 9.30 -3.99 4.21
CA TRP A 120 10.75 -3.83 4.24
C TRP A 120 11.11 -2.41 4.64
N VAL A 121 11.92 -2.27 5.68
CA VAL A 121 12.59 -1.01 6.01
C VAL A 121 13.92 -0.96 5.27
N GLY A 122 14.15 0.16 4.61
CA GLY A 122 15.42 0.50 3.98
C GLY A 122 16.02 1.72 4.68
N VAL A 123 17.32 1.73 4.89
CA VAL A 123 18.04 2.90 5.42
C VAL A 123 19.20 3.29 4.54
N GLU A 124 19.41 4.60 4.37
CA GLU A 124 20.61 5.18 3.78
C GLU A 124 21.42 5.86 4.90
N LEU A 125 22.65 5.40 5.13
CA LEU A 125 23.46 5.87 6.26
C LEU A 125 24.12 7.22 5.98
N CYS A 126 23.96 8.18 6.89
CA CYS A 126 24.91 9.28 7.03
C CYS A 126 26.15 8.75 7.78
N TRP A 127 25.88 8.00 8.86
CA TRP A 127 26.81 7.29 9.74
C TRP A 127 26.04 6.11 10.39
N SER A 128 26.70 5.28 11.21
CA SER A 128 26.02 4.12 11.81
C SER A 128 24.81 4.47 12.68
N THR A 129 24.82 5.61 13.38
CA THR A 129 23.72 6.02 14.27
C THR A 129 22.76 7.05 13.68
N ARG A 130 23.05 7.56 12.48
CA ARG A 130 22.22 8.56 11.80
C ARG A 130 22.02 8.21 10.35
N TYR A 131 20.77 8.13 9.94
CA TYR A 131 20.38 7.56 8.66
C TYR A 131 19.02 8.07 8.22
N LYS A 132 18.71 7.99 6.94
CA LYS A 132 17.35 8.23 6.43
C LYS A 132 16.61 6.90 6.31
N ILE A 133 15.37 6.88 6.78
CA ILE A 133 14.50 5.68 6.77
C ILE A 133 13.55 5.77 5.58
N TYR A 134 13.38 4.64 4.91
CA TYR A 134 12.46 4.41 3.80
C TYR A 134 11.70 3.10 4.02
N LEU A 135 10.57 2.94 3.33
CA LEU A 135 9.75 1.74 3.35
C LEU A 135 9.47 1.22 1.95
N SER A 136 9.28 -0.09 1.83
CA SER A 136 8.81 -0.76 0.62
C SER A 136 7.96 -1.99 1.00
N ASP A 137 7.07 -2.39 0.12
CA ASP A 137 6.35 -3.67 0.20
C ASP A 137 7.24 -4.86 -0.23
N SER A 138 8.38 -4.59 -0.86
CA SER A 138 9.29 -5.60 -1.41
C SER A 138 10.76 -5.28 -1.14
N ALA A 139 11.55 -6.30 -0.79
CA ALA A 139 12.99 -6.15 -0.57
C ALA A 139 13.75 -5.61 -1.81
N ALA A 140 13.23 -5.90 -3.00
CA ALA A 140 13.82 -5.51 -4.28
C ALA A 140 13.00 -4.41 -4.99
N GLY A 141 11.95 -3.90 -4.35
CA GLY A 141 11.11 -2.84 -4.88
C GLY A 141 11.73 -1.46 -4.77
N THR A 142 10.93 -0.45 -5.13
CA THR A 142 11.26 0.94 -4.85
C THR A 142 10.94 1.25 -3.39
N PHE A 143 11.88 1.90 -2.71
CA PHE A 143 11.70 2.37 -1.35
C PHE A 143 11.28 3.83 -1.36
N TYR A 144 10.18 4.12 -0.67
CA TYR A 144 9.58 5.45 -0.58
C TYR A 144 9.84 6.07 0.79
N PRO A 145 10.00 7.39 0.90
CA PRO A 145 10.16 8.05 2.17
C PRO A 145 8.86 7.94 2.97
N ILE A 146 8.99 8.16 4.27
CA ILE A 146 7.89 8.07 5.23
C ILE A 146 7.49 9.48 5.63
N ALA A 147 6.29 9.87 5.25
CA ALA A 147 5.68 11.13 5.62
C ALA A 147 4.88 10.96 6.91
N ASP A 148 5.06 11.90 7.81
CA ASP A 148 4.40 11.91 9.10
C ASP A 148 3.06 12.64 9.03
N GLY A 149 2.01 11.95 9.47
CA GLY A 149 0.66 12.48 9.60
C GLY A 149 0.43 13.30 10.87
N ALA A 150 1.23 13.10 11.93
CA ALA A 150 1.12 13.85 13.17
C ALA A 150 2.44 13.93 13.95
N GLY A 151 3.13 15.09 13.86
CA GLY A 151 4.39 15.34 14.57
C GLY A 151 5.55 15.69 13.64
N GLY A 152 6.73 15.18 13.95
CA GLY A 152 7.93 15.26 13.12
C GLY A 152 8.45 13.94 12.55
N GLY A 153 7.74 12.82 12.76
CA GLY A 153 8.17 11.48 12.41
C GLY A 153 9.08 10.82 13.45
N GLU A 154 9.05 11.28 14.70
CA GLU A 154 9.78 10.68 15.82
C GLU A 154 9.43 9.19 16.00
N ASP A 155 8.15 8.90 15.90
CA ASP A 155 7.59 7.57 15.99
C ASP A 155 8.17 6.60 14.93
N HIS A 156 8.59 7.09 13.75
CA HIS A 156 9.15 6.28 12.65
C HIS A 156 10.37 5.46 13.10
N CYS A 157 11.05 5.89 14.15
CA CYS A 157 12.16 5.16 14.75
C CYS A 157 11.77 3.75 15.25
N GLU A 158 10.48 3.43 15.41
CA GLU A 158 9.97 2.09 15.68
C GLU A 158 10.43 1.04 14.64
N LEU A 159 10.64 1.47 13.39
CA LEU A 159 11.03 0.60 12.29
C LEU A 159 12.44 0.03 12.44
N VAL A 160 13.29 0.73 13.20
CA VAL A 160 14.72 0.41 13.34
C VAL A 160 15.10 0.10 14.78
N ASN A 161 14.41 0.69 15.76
CA ASN A 161 14.58 0.46 17.19
C ASN A 161 13.34 -0.26 17.76
N PRO A 162 13.36 -1.60 17.83
CA PRO A 162 12.23 -2.37 18.36
C PRO A 162 12.01 -2.19 19.87
N ASN A 163 12.96 -1.59 20.58
CA ASN A 163 12.86 -1.28 22.01
C ASN A 163 12.38 0.15 22.27
N LEU A 164 12.08 0.93 21.21
CA LEU A 164 11.57 2.27 21.36
C LEU A 164 10.20 2.24 22.04
N VAL A 165 10.07 3.08 23.07
CA VAL A 165 8.82 3.40 23.73
C VAL A 165 8.60 4.89 23.55
N MET A 166 7.49 5.27 22.91
CA MET A 166 7.11 6.66 22.74
C MET A 166 6.39 7.20 23.97
N GLY A 167 6.49 8.52 24.15
CA GLY A 167 5.72 9.23 25.16
C GLY A 167 4.24 9.35 24.79
N PRO A 168 3.42 9.96 25.66
CA PRO A 168 1.96 9.99 25.51
C PRO A 168 1.48 10.79 24.29
N SER A 169 2.32 11.68 23.74
CA SER A 169 1.93 12.51 22.59
C SER A 169 2.29 11.90 21.24
N ASP A 170 3.12 10.84 21.23
CA ASP A 170 3.76 10.13 20.09
C ASP A 170 4.36 10.95 18.92
N SER A 171 4.16 12.26 18.94
CA SER A 171 4.61 13.31 18.03
C SER A 171 5.76 14.13 18.61
N SER A 172 6.40 13.65 19.68
CA SER A 172 7.57 14.28 20.27
C SER A 172 8.42 13.27 21.05
N TRP A 173 9.71 13.58 21.22
CA TRP A 173 10.61 12.79 22.05
C TRP A 173 10.30 12.85 23.55
N ALA A 174 9.41 13.76 23.99
CA ALA A 174 9.11 13.94 25.40
C ALA A 174 8.45 12.69 26.01
N GLY A 175 9.08 12.12 27.04
CA GLY A 175 8.60 10.90 27.68
C GLY A 175 8.96 9.62 26.92
N SER A 176 9.66 9.70 25.79
CA SER A 176 10.23 8.52 25.14
C SER A 176 11.40 7.94 25.94
N ASN A 177 11.71 6.66 25.74
CA ASN A 177 12.87 6.02 26.37
C ASN A 177 14.18 6.21 25.57
N CYS A 178 14.24 7.19 24.67
CA CYS A 178 15.36 7.40 23.77
C CYS A 178 15.99 8.78 23.94
N PRO A 179 16.94 8.94 24.88
CA PRO A 179 17.55 10.25 25.17
C PRO A 179 18.48 10.76 24.06
N SER A 180 18.94 9.87 23.18
CA SER A 180 19.77 10.20 22.03
C SER A 180 18.98 10.16 20.72
N CYS A 181 17.66 10.14 20.78
CA CYS A 181 16.84 10.23 19.58
C CYS A 181 16.74 11.66 19.09
N ALA A 182 16.82 11.84 17.78
CA ALA A 182 16.67 13.13 17.11
C ALA A 182 16.28 12.90 15.64
N ASN A 183 15.72 13.93 15.01
CA ASN A 183 15.46 13.93 13.58
C ASN A 183 15.47 15.39 13.09
N GLU A 184 15.77 15.57 11.81
CA GLU A 184 15.61 16.87 11.14
C GLU A 184 14.43 16.78 10.16
N MET A 185 13.36 17.50 10.46
CA MET A 185 12.24 17.64 9.54
C MET A 185 12.66 18.37 8.26
N ALA A 186 12.25 17.81 7.12
CA ALA A 186 12.42 18.36 5.79
C ALA A 186 11.09 19.00 5.34
N TRP A 187 11.16 20.25 4.88
CA TRP A 187 10.05 20.92 4.17
C TRP A 187 10.07 20.57 2.67
N ASP A 188 10.31 19.31 2.35
CA ASP A 188 10.22 18.83 0.97
C ASP A 188 8.82 18.28 0.75
N HIS A 189 8.02 19.03 0.00
CA HIS A 189 6.64 18.66 -0.35
C HIS A 189 6.52 18.43 -1.86
N PRO A 190 7.02 17.30 -2.38
CA PRO A 190 6.77 16.90 -3.76
C PRO A 190 5.29 16.52 -3.91
N THR A 191 4.40 17.50 -4.09
CA THR A 191 2.96 17.25 -4.28
C THR A 191 2.75 16.15 -5.33
N GLY A 192 1.99 15.11 -4.97
CA GLY A 192 1.72 13.97 -5.84
C GLY A 192 2.79 12.87 -5.87
N ALA A 193 3.92 13.02 -5.18
CA ALA A 193 4.88 11.91 -5.03
C ALA A 193 4.33 10.83 -4.09
N LEU A 194 4.72 9.58 -4.33
CA LEU A 194 4.32 8.46 -3.47
C LEU A 194 5.17 8.43 -2.20
N VAL A 195 4.49 8.31 -1.06
CA VAL A 195 5.09 8.20 0.27
C VAL A 195 4.32 7.22 1.13
N TYR A 196 5.02 6.61 2.09
CA TYR A 196 4.34 5.89 3.15
C TYR A 196 3.88 6.86 4.22
N THR A 197 2.65 6.74 4.66
CA THR A 197 2.06 7.58 5.71
C THR A 197 1.58 6.73 6.87
N ARG A 198 1.64 7.30 8.06
CA ARG A 198 0.85 6.87 9.23
C ARG A 198 0.61 8.08 10.15
N SER A 199 -0.29 7.92 11.12
CA SER A 199 -0.62 9.01 12.05
C SER A 199 -0.04 8.80 13.44
N PHE A 200 0.01 7.57 13.93
CA PHE A 200 0.40 7.30 15.32
C PHE A 200 1.40 6.15 15.44
N PHE A 201 2.09 6.09 16.57
CA PHE A 201 3.02 5.01 16.87
C PHE A 201 2.28 3.65 16.88
N GLY A 202 2.84 2.66 16.18
CA GLY A 202 2.26 1.33 16.05
C GLY A 202 1.18 1.18 14.97
N ASP A 203 0.75 2.27 14.33
CA ASP A 203 -0.16 2.19 13.18
C ASP A 203 0.51 1.51 11.98
N TYR A 204 -0.32 0.95 11.11
CA TYR A 204 0.10 0.46 9.80
C TYR A 204 0.45 1.63 8.86
N PHE A 205 1.30 1.35 7.89
CA PHE A 205 1.68 2.31 6.86
C PHE A 205 0.85 2.13 5.59
N ASN A 206 0.42 3.23 4.98
CA ASN A 206 -0.27 3.23 3.70
C ASN A 206 0.59 3.93 2.65
N LEU A 207 0.65 3.38 1.43
CA LEU A 207 1.31 4.05 0.31
C LEU A 207 0.31 5.00 -0.35
N GLU A 208 0.59 6.29 -0.29
CA GLU A 208 -0.34 7.33 -0.74
C GLU A 208 0.40 8.39 -1.56
N ALA A 209 -0.33 9.05 -2.44
CA ALA A 209 0.18 10.24 -3.12
C ALA A 209 0.15 11.43 -2.15
N TRP A 210 1.27 12.14 -2.06
CA TRP A 210 1.46 13.24 -1.12
C TRP A 210 0.37 14.33 -1.32
N PRO A 211 -0.45 14.63 -0.30
CA PRO A 211 -1.49 15.65 -0.37
C PRO A 211 -0.88 17.06 -0.42
N GLN A 212 -1.59 18.05 -0.96
CA GLN A 212 -1.00 19.38 -1.18
C GLN A 212 -0.47 20.09 0.09
N TYR A 213 -0.85 19.67 1.31
CA TYR A 213 -0.48 20.36 2.55
C TYR A 213 -0.25 19.39 3.73
N ASN A 214 0.56 19.84 4.70
CA ASN A 214 0.64 19.37 6.09
C ASN A 214 1.26 17.99 6.38
N LEU A 215 2.05 17.41 5.48
CA LEU A 215 2.88 16.23 5.83
C LEU A 215 4.35 16.59 5.77
N TYR A 216 5.13 16.07 6.72
CA TYR A 216 6.57 16.27 6.80
C TYR A 216 7.30 14.95 6.59
N THR A 217 8.49 14.98 6.02
CA THR A 217 9.42 13.84 6.09
C THR A 217 10.63 14.26 6.88
N SER A 218 11.41 13.32 7.41
CA SER A 218 12.72 13.67 7.97
C SER A 218 13.84 13.48 6.94
N ARG A 219 14.80 14.40 6.94
CA ARG A 219 16.05 14.31 6.17
C ARG A 219 16.96 13.21 6.69
N TRP A 220 16.94 13.01 8.00
CA TRP A 220 17.66 11.97 8.72
C TRP A 220 17.02 11.74 10.09
N TYR A 221 17.31 10.59 10.67
CA TYR A 221 16.90 10.15 11.99
C TYR A 221 18.14 9.68 12.77
N GLU A 222 18.10 9.87 14.07
CA GLU A 222 18.90 9.21 15.09
C GLU A 222 17.91 8.49 15.99
N CYS A 223 17.88 7.16 15.98
CA CYS A 223 16.89 6.39 16.73
C CYS A 223 17.45 5.69 17.97
N GLY A 224 18.63 6.13 18.44
CA GLY A 224 19.33 5.52 19.57
C GLY A 224 19.87 4.11 19.32
N VAL A 225 19.92 3.68 18.05
CA VAL A 225 20.47 2.38 17.64
C VAL A 225 21.41 2.57 16.46
N ALA A 226 22.44 1.73 16.39
CA ALA A 226 23.36 1.70 15.27
C ALA A 226 22.93 0.67 14.22
N ILE A 227 23.05 1.05 12.95
CA ILE A 227 22.94 0.17 11.79
C ILE A 227 24.36 -0.28 11.41
N PRO A 228 24.56 -1.56 10.98
CA PRO A 228 25.88 -2.11 10.67
C PRO A 228 26.71 -1.31 9.65
#